data_AF-A0A954F471-F1
#
_entry.id   AF-A0A954F471-F1
#
_cell.length_a   1.000
_cell.length_b   1.000
_cell.length_c   1.000
_cell.angle_alpha   90.00
_cell.angle_beta   90.00
_cell.angle_gamma   90.00
#
_symmetry.space_group_name_H-M   'P 1'
#
loop_
_entity.id
_entity.type
_entity.pdbx_description
1 polymer ?
#
loop_
_entity_poly.entity_id
_entity_poly.type
_entity_poly.pdbx_seq_one_letter_code
_entity_poly.pdbx_strand_id
1 'polypeptide(L)' 'QSGFQGNPAAKHVHFHALEPFTAAHFDRWIGLFHQTIDAGWAGPMAEAIKDRAVSIAEIQTRLVGVRAWQDPRA' A
#
# COMPACT_ATOMS: atom_id res chain seq x y z
N GLN A 1 -22.91 1.60 -10.77
CA GLN A 1 -21.62 1.60 -10.06
C GLN A 1 -20.57 2.12 -11.03
N SER A 2 -19.87 3.21 -10.70
CA SER A 2 -18.69 3.67 -11.44
C SER A 2 -17.50 3.64 -10.49
N GLY A 3 -16.93 2.45 -10.29
CA GLY A 3 -15.69 2.25 -9.55
C GLY A 3 -14.56 1.88 -10.50
N PHE A 4 -13.32 1.91 -10.01
CA PHE A 4 -12.18 1.38 -10.76
C PHE A 4 -12.44 -0.07 -11.17
N GLN A 5 -12.34 -0.38 -12.47
CA GLN A 5 -12.65 -1.70 -13.04
C GLN A 5 -11.42 -2.60 -13.24
N GLY A 6 -10.24 -2.17 -12.79
CA GLY A 6 -9.02 -2.97 -12.94
C GLY A 6 -8.87 -4.03 -11.84
N ASN A 7 -7.86 -4.89 -12.01
CA ASN A 7 -7.46 -5.90 -11.03
C ASN A 7 -6.06 -5.59 -10.47
N PRO A 8 -5.96 -4.82 -9.37
CA PRO A 8 -4.67 -4.45 -8.78
C PRO A 8 -3.87 -5.66 -8.31
N ALA A 9 -4.54 -6.69 -7.77
CA ALA A 9 -3.89 -7.91 -7.28
C ALA A 9 -3.12 -8.62 -8.40
N ALA A 10 -3.76 -8.80 -9.57
CA ALA A 10 -3.11 -9.41 -10.73
C ALA A 10 -1.86 -8.63 -11.19
N LYS A 11 -1.89 -7.29 -11.09
CA LYS A 11 -0.74 -6.45 -11.45
C LYS A 11 0.43 -6.62 -10.47
N HIS A 12 0.17 -6.69 -9.17
CA HIS A 12 1.23 -6.90 -8.17
C HIS A 12 1.89 -8.27 -8.32
N VAL A 13 1.11 -9.33 -8.58
CA VAL A 13 1.66 -10.66 -8.86
C VAL A 13 2.52 -10.67 -10.12
N HIS A 14 2.02 -10.07 -11.22
CA HIS A 14 2.75 -10.03 -12.48
C HIS A 14 4.10 -9.31 -12.35
N PHE A 15 4.12 -8.12 -11.74
CA PHE A 15 5.38 -7.38 -11.58
C PHE A 15 6.32 -8.04 -10.58
N HIS A 16 5.82 -8.62 -9.49
CA HIS A 16 6.66 -9.36 -8.54
C HIS A 16 7.39 -10.54 -9.20
N ALA A 17 6.75 -11.22 -10.16
CA ALA A 17 7.37 -12.31 -10.92
C ALA A 17 8.50 -11.83 -11.85
N LEU A 18 8.47 -10.56 -12.28
CA LEU A 18 9.52 -9.94 -13.09
C LEU A 18 10.63 -9.36 -12.23
N GLU A 19 10.26 -8.66 -11.16
CA GLU A 19 11.15 -8.03 -10.20
C GLU A 19 10.56 -8.16 -8.79
N PRO A 20 11.15 -9.02 -7.92
CA PRO A 20 10.60 -9.27 -6.61
C PRO A 20 10.51 -8.02 -5.75
N PHE A 21 9.30 -7.69 -5.32
CA PHE A 21 9.11 -6.68 -4.29
C PHE A 21 9.75 -7.11 -2.96
N THR A 22 10.30 -6.12 -2.26
CA THR A 22 10.85 -6.27 -0.90
C THR A 22 9.99 -5.49 0.09
N ALA A 23 10.15 -5.75 1.39
CA ALA A 23 9.48 -4.96 2.43
C ALA A 23 9.77 -3.45 2.28
N ALA A 24 11.01 -3.10 1.92
CA ALA A 24 11.43 -1.72 1.71
C ALA A 24 10.63 -0.97 0.63
N HIS A 25 10.12 -1.68 -0.39
CA HIS A 25 9.26 -1.05 -1.41
C HIS A 25 7.91 -0.62 -0.81
N PHE A 26 7.32 -1.46 0.05
CA PHE A 26 6.06 -1.14 0.72
C PHE A 26 6.24 -0.05 1.79
N ASP A 27 7.35 -0.08 2.54
CA ASP A 27 7.73 0.99 3.48
C ASP A 27 7.85 2.34 2.77
N ARG A 28 8.57 2.34 1.64
CA ARG A 28 8.77 3.55 0.85
C ARG A 28 7.44 4.08 0.33
N TRP A 29 6.56 3.21 -0.17
CA TRP A 29 5.25 3.59 -0.69
C TRP A 29 4.35 4.19 0.40
N ILE A 30 4.24 3.55 1.57
CA ILE A 30 3.45 4.06 2.70
C ILE A 30 3.98 5.41 3.17
N GLY A 31 5.30 5.56 3.31
CA GLY A 31 5.91 6.82 3.73
C GLY A 31 5.58 7.96 2.76
N LEU A 32 5.69 7.72 1.45
CA LEU A 32 5.32 8.71 0.43
C LEU A 32 3.83 9.04 0.44
N PHE A 33 2.97 8.02 0.59
CA PHE A 33 1.53 8.22 0.65
C PHE A 33 1.14 9.10 1.84
N HIS A 34 1.66 8.79 3.03
CA HIS A 34 1.37 9.57 4.24
C HIS A 34 1.87 11.00 4.12
N GLN A 35 3.12 11.21 3.66
CA GLN A 35 3.66 12.54 3.39
C GLN A 35 2.78 13.34 2.43
N THR A 36 2.22 12.69 1.41
CA THR A 36 1.32 13.34 0.44
C THR A 36 0.00 13.76 1.10
N ILE A 37 -0.58 12.90 1.94
CA ILE A 37 -1.80 13.22 2.67
C ILE A 37 -1.56 14.35 3.66
N ASP A 38 -0.49 14.26 4.46
CA ASP A 38 -0.17 15.24 5.50
C ASP A 38 0.21 16.62 4.91
N ALA A 39 0.67 16.67 3.65
CA ALA A 39 0.97 17.92 2.95
C ALA A 39 -0.28 18.70 2.48
N GLY A 40 -1.43 18.03 2.31
CA GLY A 40 -2.62 18.64 1.71
C GLY A 40 -3.91 18.54 2.52
N TRP A 41 -3.95 17.64 3.51
CA TRP A 41 -5.18 17.29 4.23
C TRP A 41 -4.91 17.00 5.70
N ALA A 42 -5.95 17.18 6.53
CA ALA A 42 -5.94 16.86 7.95
C ALA A 42 -7.33 16.43 8.40
N GLY A 43 -7.39 15.84 9.60
CA GLY A 43 -8.63 15.41 10.24
C GLY A 43 -9.01 13.96 9.94
N PRO A 44 -10.21 13.50 10.37
CA PRO A 44 -10.53 12.08 10.45
C PRO A 44 -10.45 11.32 9.12
N MET A 45 -10.76 11.99 8.00
CA MET A 45 -10.66 11.37 6.68
C MET A 45 -9.20 11.17 6.23
N ALA A 46 -8.30 12.08 6.60
CA ALA A 46 -6.87 11.96 6.33
C ALA A 46 -6.28 10.77 7.10
N GLU A 47 -6.69 10.58 8.36
CA GLU A 47 -6.29 9.39 9.13
C GLU A 47 -6.89 8.11 8.55
N ALA A 48 -8.18 8.11 8.22
CA ALA A 48 -8.85 6.94 7.67
C ALA A 48 -8.24 6.47 6.34
N ILE A 49 -7.82 7.39 5.46
CA ILE A 49 -7.19 7.01 4.20
C ILE A 49 -5.75 6.48 4.39
N LYS A 50 -5.00 6.99 5.39
CA LYS A 50 -3.69 6.46 5.79
C LYS A 50 -3.81 5.03 6.31
N ASP A 51 -4.78 4.76 7.19
CA ASP A 51 -5.04 3.40 7.67
C ASP A 51 -5.50 2.45 6.57
N ARG A 52 -6.30 2.97 5.63
CA ARG A 52 -6.69 2.21 4.44
C ARG A 52 -5.49 1.85 3.57
N ALA A 53 -4.53 2.75 3.39
CA ALA A 53 -3.30 2.49 2.64
C ALA A 53 -2.50 1.35 3.29
N VAL A 54 -2.36 1.36 4.61
CA VAL A 54 -1.71 0.26 5.35
C VAL A 54 -2.43 -1.07 5.15
N SER A 55 -3.75 -1.11 5.28
CA SER A 55 -4.53 -2.34 5.02
C SER A 55 -4.33 -2.87 3.60
N ILE A 56 -4.20 -1.98 2.60
CA ILE A 56 -3.89 -2.36 1.23
C ILE A 56 -2.49 -2.96 1.13
N ALA A 57 -1.47 -2.33 1.76
CA ALA A 57 -0.11 -2.85 1.77
C ALA A 57 -0.02 -4.23 2.44
N GLU A 58 -0.74 -4.47 3.54
CA GLU A 58 -0.82 -5.80 4.18
C GLU A 58 -1.39 -6.87 3.24
N ILE A 59 -2.44 -6.54 2.49
CA ILE A 59 -3.05 -7.47 1.52
C ILE A 59 -2.07 -7.76 0.38
N GLN A 60 -1.43 -6.74 -0.17
CA GLN A 60 -0.52 -6.89 -1.31
C GLN A 60 0.76 -7.65 -0.92
N THR A 61 1.35 -7.35 0.25
CA THR A 61 2.54 -8.05 0.76
C THR A 61 2.27 -9.54 0.96
N ARG A 62 1.12 -9.91 1.54
CA ARG A 62 0.69 -11.31 1.66
C ARG A 62 0.47 -11.96 0.29
N LEU A 63 -0.17 -11.24 -0.63
CA LEU A 63 -0.44 -11.73 -1.98
C LEU A 63 0.84 -12.09 -2.75
N VAL A 64 1.89 -11.26 -2.62
CA VAL A 64 3.18 -11.47 -3.29
C VAL A 64 4.22 -12.18 -2.42
N GLY A 65 3.83 -12.70 -1.25
CA GLY A 65 4.72 -13.47 -0.38
C GLY A 65 5.80 -12.68 0.36
N VAL A 66 5.69 -11.36 0.46
CA VAL A 66 6.60 -10.51 1.25
C VAL A 66 6.22 -10.59 2.73
N ARG A 67 6.78 -11.58 3.44
CA ARG A 67 6.36 -11.94 4.83
C ARG A 67 6.92 -11.05 5.94
N ALA A 68 7.86 -10.16 5.64
CA ALA A 68 8.57 -9.36 6.64
C ALA A 68 8.10 -7.90 6.75
N TRP A 69 7.13 -7.49 5.92
CA TRP A 69 6.61 -6.13 6.01
C TRP A 69 5.66 -6.00 7.21
N GLN A 70 5.93 -5.02 8.07
CA GLN A 70 5.12 -4.65 9.21
C GLN A 70 4.74 -3.18 9.04
N ASP A 71 3.57 -2.75 9.54
CA ASP A 71 3.23 -1.32 9.53
C ASP A 71 4.34 -0.56 10.27
N PRO A 72 5.06 0.38 9.62
CA PRO A 72 6.14 1.12 10.27
C PRO A 72 5.65 2.04 11.41
N ARG A 73 4.34 2.16 11.62
CA ARG A 73 3.72 2.88 12.72
C ARG A 73 3.38 2.00 13.93
N ALA A 74 3.39 0.68 13.78
CA ALA A 74 2.98 -0.29 14.82
C ALA A 74 4.05 -0.56 15.86
#